data_AF-A0A7K0LLB1-F1
#
_entry.id   AF-A0A7K0LLB1-F1
#
_cell.length_a   1.000
_cell.length_b   1.000
_cell.length_c   1.000
_cell.angle_alpha   90.00
_cell.angle_beta   90.00
_cell.angle_gamma   90.00
#
_symmetry.space_group_name_H-M   'P 1'
#
loop_
_entity.id
_entity.type
_entity.pdbx_description
1 polymer ?
#
loop_
_entity_poly.entity_id
_entity_poly.type
_entity_poly.pdbx_seq_one_letter_code
_entity_poly.pdbx_strand_id
1 'polypeptide(L)'
;MTKIATDPNFAPTPAQLLATALAGNTAITADGHYSNRNYILLGLILEKVMSKPANEQVNALLATVGMTNSAMPPPGDNTIPTPASVGYNREGGVAELAGTGVKAGPAVDNISNWGWTAGSAYSNVNDLAAG
;
A
#
# COMPACT_ATOMS: atom_id res chain seq x y z
N MET A 1 9.24 4.23 -15.13
CA MET A 1 8.66 5.08 -14.06
C MET A 1 7.24 5.56 -14.38
N THR A 2 6.87 5.82 -15.63
CA THR A 2 5.55 6.38 -16.00
C THR A 2 4.33 5.60 -15.46
N LYS A 3 4.26 4.27 -15.66
CA LYS A 3 3.03 3.50 -15.36
C LYS A 3 2.51 3.62 -13.92
N ILE A 4 3.38 3.61 -12.90
CA ILE A 4 2.97 3.72 -11.48
C ILE A 4 2.20 5.02 -11.21
N ALA A 5 2.53 6.10 -11.94
CA ALA A 5 1.90 7.41 -11.77
C ALA A 5 0.70 7.65 -12.71
N THR A 6 0.44 6.77 -13.69
CA THR A 6 -0.54 7.02 -14.76
C THR A 6 -1.54 5.89 -14.98
N ASP A 7 -1.38 4.74 -14.33
CA ASP A 7 -2.23 3.57 -14.47
C ASP A 7 -2.58 3.01 -13.08
N PRO A 8 -3.77 3.31 -12.54
CA PRO A 8 -4.16 2.86 -11.19
C PRO A 8 -4.36 1.33 -11.11
N ASN A 9 -4.41 0.63 -12.25
CA ASN A 9 -4.50 -0.83 -12.30
C ASN A 9 -3.12 -1.50 -12.46
N PHE A 10 -2.04 -0.74 -12.58
CA PHE A 10 -0.70 -1.28 -12.71
C PHE A 10 -0.22 -1.88 -11.38
N ALA A 11 -0.25 -3.21 -11.27
CA ALA A 11 0.30 -3.96 -10.14
C ALA A 11 1.77 -4.36 -10.41
N PRO A 12 2.78 -3.58 -10.00
CA PRO A 12 4.18 -3.95 -10.16
C PRO A 12 4.56 -5.13 -9.26
N THR A 13 5.46 -5.98 -9.75
CA THR A 13 6.07 -7.01 -8.88
C THR A 13 7.02 -6.36 -7.86
N PRO A 14 7.28 -7.01 -6.71
CA PRO A 14 8.28 -6.56 -5.74
C PRO A 14 9.65 -6.26 -6.36
N ALA A 15 10.06 -7.05 -7.36
CA ALA A 15 11.30 -6.84 -8.11
C ALA A 15 11.24 -5.57 -8.99
N GLN A 16 10.10 -5.25 -9.60
CA GLN A 16 9.91 -4.01 -10.37
C GLN A 16 9.87 -2.77 -9.47
N LEU A 17 9.24 -2.88 -8.29
CA LEU A 17 9.28 -1.84 -7.26
C LEU A 17 10.72 -1.58 -6.78
N LEU A 18 11.47 -2.64 -6.44
CA LEU A 18 12.86 -2.52 -6.01
C LEU A 18 13.76 -1.97 -7.12
N ALA A 19 13.64 -2.45 -8.36
CA ALA A 19 14.40 -1.92 -9.51
C ALA A 19 14.12 -0.42 -9.74
N THR A 20 12.87 0.01 -9.58
CA THR A 20 12.50 1.43 -9.64
C THR A 20 13.14 2.24 -8.51
N ALA A 21 13.17 1.69 -7.28
CA ALA A 21 13.73 2.33 -6.11
C ALA A 21 15.28 2.34 -6.06
N LEU A 22 15.94 1.45 -6.81
CA LEU A 22 17.40 1.39 -7.00
C LEU A 22 17.90 2.25 -8.17
N ALA A 23 17.01 2.65 -9.10
CA ALA A 23 17.34 3.59 -10.17
C ALA A 23 17.44 5.06 -9.70
N GLY A 24 17.01 5.35 -8.46
CA GLY A 24 17.14 6.65 -7.80
C GLY A 24 18.36 6.73 -6.86
N ASN A 25 18.39 7.74 -5.99
CA ASN A 25 19.45 7.87 -4.99
C ASN A 25 19.39 6.73 -3.96
N THR A 26 20.49 5.97 -3.86
CA THR A 26 20.66 4.83 -2.94
C THR A 26 21.48 5.16 -1.69
N ALA A 27 21.91 6.42 -1.51
CA ALA A 27 22.66 6.84 -0.35
C ALA A 27 21.91 6.53 0.96
N ILE A 28 22.59 5.85 1.88
CA ILE A 28 22.17 5.64 3.25
C ILE A 28 22.82 6.76 4.07
N THR A 29 22.03 7.75 4.48
CA THR A 29 22.49 8.81 5.39
C THR A 29 22.35 8.32 6.84
N ALA A 30 23.16 8.87 7.74
CA ALA A 30 23.03 8.61 9.18
C ALA A 30 21.73 9.18 9.78
N ASP A 31 21.07 10.08 9.05
CA ASP A 31 20.00 10.96 9.51
C ASP A 31 18.61 10.30 9.48
N GLY A 32 18.53 9.02 9.12
CA GLY A 32 17.31 8.22 9.26
C GLY A 32 16.15 8.62 8.34
N HIS A 33 16.38 8.72 7.03
CA HIS A 33 15.31 9.08 6.09
C HIS A 33 14.28 7.96 5.86
N TYR A 34 13.00 8.33 5.86
CA TYR A 34 11.90 7.46 5.47
C TYR A 34 12.03 6.99 4.01
N SER A 35 11.81 5.70 3.74
CA SER A 35 11.84 5.17 2.38
C SER A 35 11.01 3.89 2.24
N ASN A 36 9.99 3.91 1.37
CA ASN A 36 9.21 2.72 1.00
C ASN A 36 10.11 1.57 0.48
N ARG A 37 11.26 1.90 -0.12
CA ARG A 37 12.28 0.92 -0.54
C ARG A 37 12.70 -0.02 0.59
N ASN A 38 12.82 0.49 1.81
CA ASN A 38 13.27 -0.28 2.97
C ASN A 38 12.21 -1.32 3.37
N TYR A 39 10.92 -0.95 3.30
CA TYR A 39 9.80 -1.83 3.58
C TYR A 39 9.57 -2.87 2.46
N ILE A 40 9.80 -2.51 1.19
CA ILE A 40 9.83 -3.47 0.06
C ILE A 40 10.98 -4.48 0.26
N LEU A 41 12.17 -4.01 0.65
CA LEU A 41 13.30 -4.89 0.93
C LEU A 41 13.03 -5.80 2.14
N LEU A 42 12.40 -5.28 3.19
CA LEU A 42 11.95 -6.08 4.34
C LEU A 42 10.97 -7.18 3.93
N GLY A 43 10.04 -6.88 3.02
CA GLY A 43 9.13 -7.87 2.44
C GLY A 43 9.87 -8.99 1.72
N LEU A 44 10.83 -8.66 0.85
CA LEU A 44 11.67 -9.64 0.15
C LEU A 44 12.52 -10.49 1.11
N ILE A 45 13.04 -9.90 2.18
CA ILE A 45 13.76 -10.63 3.24
C ILE A 45 12.81 -11.60 3.97
N LEU A 46 11.59 -11.15 4.31
CA LEU A 46 10.58 -11.98 4.96
C LEU A 46 10.19 -13.19 4.10
N GLU A 47 9.95 -12.99 2.80
CA GLU A 47 9.68 -14.10 1.88
C GLU A 47 10.87 -15.05 1.76
N LYS A 48 12.10 -14.50 1.69
CA LYS A 48 13.33 -15.29 1.53
C LYS A 48 13.66 -16.14 2.76
N VAL A 49 13.44 -15.61 3.97
CA VAL A 49 13.72 -16.31 5.24
C VAL A 49 12.65 -17.36 5.54
N MET A 50 11.38 -17.01 5.33
CA MET A 50 10.24 -17.83 5.77
C MET A 50 9.68 -18.74 4.66
N SER A 51 10.14 -18.58 3.41
CA SER A 51 9.73 -19.36 2.23
C SER A 51 8.22 -19.35 1.97
N LYS A 52 7.57 -18.21 2.24
CA LYS A 52 6.12 -17.97 2.06
C LYS A 52 5.86 -16.55 1.56
N PRO A 53 4.77 -16.27 0.83
CA PRO A 53 4.39 -14.92 0.42
C PRO A 53 4.24 -13.95 1.60
N ALA A 54 4.67 -12.69 1.44
CA ALA A 54 4.67 -11.72 2.54
C ALA A 54 3.26 -11.43 3.06
N ASN A 55 2.27 -11.36 2.17
CA ASN A 55 0.87 -11.12 2.52
C ASN A 55 0.26 -12.23 3.37
N GLU A 56 0.57 -13.51 3.08
CA GLU A 56 0.11 -14.64 3.91
C GLU A 56 0.66 -14.57 5.33
N GLN A 57 1.93 -14.18 5.47
CA GLN A 57 2.60 -14.07 6.77
C GLN A 57 2.04 -12.90 7.61
N VAL A 58 1.80 -11.75 6.98
CA VAL A 58 1.13 -10.61 7.61
C VAL A 58 -0.29 -10.99 8.04
N ASN A 59 -1.07 -11.64 7.18
CA ASN A 59 -2.44 -12.04 7.49
C ASN A 59 -2.51 -13.08 8.62
N ALA A 60 -1.55 -14.01 8.68
CA ALA A 60 -1.43 -14.94 9.80
C ALA A 60 -1.10 -14.24 11.13
N LEU A 61 -0.27 -13.19 11.11
CA LEU A 61 0.01 -12.37 12.29
C LEU A 61 -1.23 -11.59 12.73
N LEU A 62 -1.90 -10.89 11.80
CA LEU A 62 -3.14 -10.13 12.06
C LEU A 62 -4.23 -11.00 12.68
N ALA A 63 -4.44 -12.21 12.14
CA ALA A 63 -5.36 -13.20 12.71
C ALA A 63 -4.95 -13.64 14.14
N THR A 64 -3.65 -13.76 14.40
CA THR A 64 -3.12 -14.15 15.74
C THR A 64 -3.36 -13.07 16.79
N VAL A 65 -3.29 -11.79 16.42
CA VAL A 65 -3.56 -10.65 17.32
C VAL A 65 -5.03 -10.20 17.34
N GLY A 66 -5.93 -10.94 16.65
CA GLY A 66 -7.37 -10.66 16.66
C GLY A 66 -7.83 -9.55 15.72
N MET A 67 -6.96 -9.03 14.84
CA MET A 67 -7.28 -8.02 13.83
C MET A 67 -8.01 -8.65 12.63
N THR A 68 -9.26 -9.05 12.86
CA THR A 68 -10.09 -9.82 11.91
C THR A 68 -10.71 -9.00 10.77
N ASN A 69 -10.62 -7.67 10.83
CA ASN A 69 -11.07 -6.74 9.78
C ASN A 69 -9.89 -6.14 9.01
N SER A 70 -8.70 -6.72 9.17
CA SER A 70 -7.44 -6.25 8.62
C SER A 70 -6.83 -7.29 7.71
N ALA A 71 -6.30 -6.87 6.57
CA ALA A 71 -5.54 -7.75 5.69
C ALA A 71 -4.54 -6.97 4.82
N MET A 72 -3.47 -7.66 4.44
CA MET A 72 -2.68 -7.36 3.27
C MET A 72 -3.22 -8.20 2.09
N PRO A 73 -3.80 -7.59 1.04
CA PRO A 73 -4.22 -8.30 -0.16
C PRO A 73 -3.02 -8.94 -0.91
N PRO A 74 -3.26 -9.99 -1.71
CA PRO A 74 -2.26 -10.48 -2.65
C PRO A 74 -1.97 -9.42 -3.76
N PRO A 75 -0.80 -9.46 -4.41
CA PRO A 75 -0.46 -8.51 -5.46
C PRO A 75 -1.49 -8.47 -6.61
N GLY A 76 -2.04 -7.28 -6.87
CA GLY A 76 -3.06 -7.05 -7.90
C GLY A 76 -4.52 -7.17 -7.43
N ASP A 77 -4.75 -7.52 -6.16
CA ASP A 77 -6.07 -7.41 -5.53
C ASP A 77 -6.25 -6.05 -4.87
N ASN A 78 -7.21 -5.27 -5.40
CA ASN A 78 -7.55 -3.93 -4.94
C ASN A 78 -8.91 -3.89 -4.21
N THR A 79 -9.41 -5.04 -3.72
CA THR A 79 -10.71 -5.12 -3.05
C THR A 79 -10.63 -4.81 -1.56
N ILE A 80 -11.56 -3.99 -1.06
CA ILE A 80 -11.84 -3.80 0.37
C ILE A 80 -13.21 -4.41 0.67
N PRO A 81 -13.37 -5.22 1.73
CA PRO A 81 -14.67 -5.67 2.21
C PRO A 81 -15.61 -4.50 2.54
N THR A 82 -16.91 -4.66 2.26
CA THR A 82 -17.91 -3.66 2.65
C THR A 82 -18.33 -3.84 4.12
N PRO A 83 -18.62 -2.76 4.87
CA PRO A 83 -18.57 -1.34 4.46
C PRO A 83 -17.13 -0.78 4.45
N ALA A 84 -16.80 -0.01 3.41
CA ALA A 84 -15.51 0.66 3.25
C ALA A 84 -15.69 2.17 3.07
N SER A 85 -14.72 2.96 3.53
CA SER A 85 -14.63 4.40 3.21
C SER A 85 -14.13 4.60 1.78
N VAL A 86 -14.58 5.68 1.13
CA VAL A 86 -14.08 6.09 -0.19
C VAL A 86 -12.78 6.88 -0.04
N GLY A 87 -11.75 6.50 -0.80
CA GLY A 87 -10.45 7.15 -0.87
C GLY A 87 -10.44 8.32 -1.84
N TYR A 88 -10.26 9.53 -1.31
CA TYR A 88 -10.19 10.78 -2.08
C TYR A 88 -8.74 11.23 -2.23
N ASN A 89 -8.14 11.06 -3.41
CA ASN A 89 -6.85 11.68 -3.69
C ASN A 89 -7.02 13.15 -4.15
N ARG A 90 -5.94 13.94 -4.13
CA ARG A 90 -5.97 15.37 -4.50
C ARG A 90 -6.15 15.60 -6.02
N GLU A 91 -6.26 14.53 -6.80
CA GLU A 91 -6.75 14.53 -8.16
C GLU A 91 -8.05 13.72 -8.32
N GLY A 92 -8.86 13.57 -7.25
CA GLY A 92 -10.18 12.92 -7.23
C GLY A 92 -11.27 13.72 -6.50
N GLY A 93 -10.88 14.53 -5.53
CA GLY A 93 -11.81 15.19 -4.61
C GLY A 93 -12.74 16.32 -5.11
N VAL A 94 -12.55 17.13 -6.17
CA VAL A 94 -13.60 18.06 -6.70
C VAL A 94 -14.47 17.46 -7.77
N ALA A 95 -14.16 16.27 -8.28
CA ALA A 95 -15.25 15.56 -8.92
C ALA A 95 -16.42 15.41 -7.92
N GLU A 96 -16.14 15.06 -6.67
CA GLU A 96 -17.15 14.87 -5.61
C GLU A 96 -17.39 16.09 -4.70
N LEU A 97 -16.42 17.01 -4.56
CA LEU A 97 -16.56 18.29 -3.83
C LEU A 97 -17.04 19.45 -4.74
N ALA A 98 -17.43 19.16 -5.99
CA ALA A 98 -18.02 20.13 -6.92
C ALA A 98 -19.41 20.59 -6.45
N GLY A 99 -19.41 21.64 -5.63
CA GLY A 99 -20.59 22.17 -4.95
C GLY A 99 -20.31 22.61 -3.52
N THR A 100 -19.20 22.15 -2.91
CA THR A 100 -18.78 22.53 -1.55
C THR A 100 -17.66 23.58 -1.53
N GLY A 101 -17.00 23.83 -2.68
CA GLY A 101 -16.00 24.89 -2.86
C GLY A 101 -14.52 24.47 -2.84
N VAL A 102 -14.23 23.17 -2.78
CA VAL A 102 -12.85 22.60 -2.67
C VAL A 102 -12.37 22.06 -4.04
N LYS A 103 -11.06 21.93 -4.31
CA LYS A 103 -10.50 21.54 -5.66
C LYS A 103 -9.62 20.25 -5.67
N ALA A 104 -9.99 19.25 -6.48
CA ALA A 104 -9.21 18.07 -6.92
C ALA A 104 -9.82 17.35 -8.19
N GLY A 105 -9.06 16.71 -9.09
CA GLY A 105 -9.55 16.09 -10.37
C GLY A 105 -10.48 14.84 -10.27
N PRO A 106 -10.40 13.86 -11.21
CA PRO A 106 -11.01 12.52 -11.09
C PRO A 106 -10.01 11.36 -10.83
N ALA A 107 -10.08 10.73 -9.64
CA ALA A 107 -9.46 9.44 -9.32
C ALA A 107 -9.95 8.92 -7.96
N VAL A 108 -10.70 7.81 -7.99
CA VAL A 108 -11.10 7.05 -6.79
C VAL A 108 -10.03 5.98 -6.57
N ASP A 109 -9.26 6.10 -5.49
CA ASP A 109 -8.13 5.21 -5.21
C ASP A 109 -8.29 4.60 -3.82
N ASN A 110 -9.06 3.51 -3.77
CA ASN A 110 -9.38 2.82 -2.51
C ASN A 110 -8.24 1.90 -2.04
N ILE A 111 -7.43 1.33 -2.95
CA ILE A 111 -6.19 0.61 -2.60
C ILE A 111 -5.08 0.93 -3.62
N SER A 112 -3.97 1.45 -3.11
CA SER A 112 -2.69 1.45 -3.81
C SER A 112 -2.15 0.02 -3.98
N ASN A 113 -2.18 -0.48 -5.22
CA ASN A 113 -1.50 -1.71 -5.64
C ASN A 113 0.03 -1.60 -5.67
N TRP A 114 0.58 -0.39 -5.56
CA TRP A 114 2.01 -0.10 -5.67
C TRP A 114 2.73 -0.03 -4.31
N GLY A 115 2.02 -0.07 -3.19
CA GLY A 115 2.61 -0.09 -1.85
C GLY A 115 3.27 -1.43 -1.48
N TRP A 116 2.61 -2.55 -1.76
CA TRP A 116 2.96 -3.89 -1.27
C TRP A 116 3.26 -3.86 0.25
N THR A 117 4.37 -4.43 0.71
CA THR A 117 4.78 -4.39 2.13
C THR A 117 5.13 -2.99 2.66
N ALA A 118 5.14 -1.96 1.80
CA ALA A 118 5.30 -0.56 2.21
C ALA A 118 3.97 0.20 2.39
N GLY A 119 2.80 -0.43 2.18
CA GLY A 119 1.53 0.24 2.48
C GLY A 119 0.24 -0.30 1.85
N SER A 120 0.17 -1.53 1.32
CA SER A 120 -1.08 -2.06 0.72
C SER A 120 -2.05 -2.74 1.69
N ALA A 121 -1.76 -2.78 3.00
CA ALA A 121 -2.68 -3.36 3.98
C ALA A 121 -3.82 -2.39 4.34
N TYR A 122 -5.04 -2.92 4.51
CA TYR A 122 -6.19 -2.20 5.06
C TYR A 122 -6.50 -2.66 6.49
N SER A 123 -7.23 -1.83 7.23
CA SER A 123 -7.72 -2.09 8.59
C SER A 123 -8.92 -1.18 8.89
N ASN A 124 -9.63 -1.44 9.99
CA ASN A 124 -10.54 -0.47 10.60
C ASN A 124 -9.93 0.13 11.89
N VAL A 125 -10.66 1.07 12.51
CA VAL A 125 -10.22 1.76 13.75
C VAL A 125 -10.17 0.83 14.97
N ASN A 126 -11.09 -0.15 15.06
CA ASN A 126 -11.14 -1.07 16.20
C ASN A 126 -9.92 -1.99 16.22
N ASP A 127 -9.57 -2.55 15.06
CA ASP A 127 -8.40 -3.40 14.88
C ASP A 127 -7.09 -2.65 15.19
N LEU A 128 -6.93 -1.40 14.71
CA LEU A 128 -5.74 -0.59 14.99
C LEU A 128 -5.63 -0.10 16.45
N ALA A 129 -6.77 0.06 17.14
CA ALA A 129 -6.81 0.53 18.53
C ALA A 129 -6.76 -0.60 19.57
N ALA A 130 -6.82 -1.87 19.13
CA ALA A 130 -6.79 -3.05 19.99
C ALA A 130 -5.38 -3.66 20.17
N GLY A 131 -4.38 -3.16 19.42
CA GLY A 131 -2.96 -3.56 19.52
C GLY A 131 -2.11 -2.60 20.36
#